data_AF-A0A812WKR7-F1
#
_entry.id   AF-A0A812WKR7-F1
#
_cell.length_a   1.000
_cell.length_b   1.000
_cell.length_c   1.000
_cell.angle_alpha   90.00
_cell.angle_beta   90.00
_cell.angle_gamma   90.00
#
_symmetry.space_group_name_H-M   'P 1'
#
loop_
_entity.id
_entity.type
_entity.pdbx_description
1 polymer ?
#
loop_
_entity_poly.entity_id
_entity_poly.type
_entity_poly.pdbx_seq_one_letter_code
_entity_poly.pdbx_strand_id
1 'polypeptide(L)'
;MVVTDFLARRQETFPDGKDAVPGMFSARFDGGNIEFKFRRVYKILKDHNFPVLMVDAGVGDDFGKATMKFLNKIESEKGVLICVCTDHYAEKTSSPFCSFEELKFAYEYRVDVLPLKVGDIYPPKPPGGADNKHDEENEAADVIKMVFRPNVAFKDCRDLDETQIARLIADKLLKKKRGAGHG
;
A
#
# COMPACT_ATOMS: atom_id res chain seq x y z
N MET A 1 -10.95 -38.00 -26.82
CA MET A 1 -9.95 -38.04 -25.73
C MET A 1 -8.80 -37.15 -26.20
N VAL A 2 -8.79 -35.85 -25.90
CA VAL A 2 -8.28 -35.28 -24.65
C VAL A 2 -9.13 -34.08 -24.25
N VAL A 3 -9.92 -34.22 -23.18
CA VAL A 3 -10.59 -33.11 -22.48
C VAL A 3 -10.21 -33.26 -21.02
N THR A 4 -8.96 -32.98 -20.70
CA THR A 4 -8.43 -33.05 -19.34
C THR A 4 -7.25 -32.09 -19.28
N ASP A 5 -7.53 -30.83 -18.93
CA ASP A 5 -6.66 -30.05 -18.03
C ASP A 5 -7.11 -28.60 -17.79
N PHE A 6 -8.16 -28.11 -18.44
CA PHE A 6 -8.57 -26.71 -18.24
C PHE A 6 -9.42 -26.45 -16.98
N LEU A 7 -9.81 -27.50 -16.23
CA LEU A 7 -10.71 -27.39 -15.06
C LEU A 7 -10.08 -27.88 -13.75
N ALA A 8 -8.75 -27.86 -13.65
CA ALA A 8 -8.04 -28.19 -12.40
C ALA A 8 -7.13 -27.05 -11.92
N ARG A 9 -7.58 -25.79 -12.01
CA ARG A 9 -7.05 -24.77 -11.08
C ARG A 9 -7.64 -25.08 -9.72
N ARG A 10 -6.90 -25.88 -8.94
CA ARG A 10 -7.06 -25.96 -7.49
C ARG A 10 -7.37 -24.55 -6.99
N GLN A 11 -8.43 -24.39 -6.20
CA GLN A 11 -8.53 -23.28 -5.27
C GLN A 11 -7.28 -23.37 -4.39
N GLU A 12 -6.19 -22.73 -4.80
CA GLU A 12 -5.02 -22.60 -3.95
C GLU A 12 -5.50 -21.87 -2.71
N THR A 13 -5.45 -22.54 -1.58
CA THR A 13 -5.78 -21.98 -0.28
C THR A 13 -5.07 -20.65 -0.13
N PHE A 14 -5.78 -19.61 0.31
CA PHE A 14 -5.16 -18.33 0.60
C PHE A 14 -4.06 -18.53 1.66
N PRO A 15 -2.85 -17.96 1.49
CA PRO A 15 -1.72 -18.26 2.35
C PRO A 15 -1.93 -17.81 3.81
N ASP A 16 -1.22 -18.43 4.76
CA ASP A 16 -1.16 -18.00 6.17
C ASP A 16 -0.05 -16.94 6.33
N GLY A 17 -0.37 -15.81 6.97
CA GLY A 17 0.51 -14.64 7.12
C GLY A 17 1.41 -14.63 8.35
N LYS A 18 1.47 -15.71 9.15
CA LYS A 18 2.25 -15.75 10.42
C LYS A 18 3.73 -15.36 10.29
N ASP A 19 4.36 -15.69 9.17
CA ASP A 19 5.78 -15.41 8.91
C ASP A 19 5.98 -14.17 8.01
N ALA A 20 4.92 -13.42 7.72
CA ALA A 20 4.98 -12.24 6.85
C ALA A 20 5.57 -11.03 7.59
N VAL A 21 6.21 -10.12 6.85
CA VAL A 21 6.61 -8.81 7.38
C VAL A 21 5.40 -7.88 7.53
N PRO A 22 5.43 -6.89 8.44
CA PRO A 22 4.30 -5.97 8.59
C PRO A 22 4.06 -5.13 7.34
N GLY A 23 2.80 -4.86 7.06
CA GLY A 23 2.36 -4.00 5.96
C GLY A 23 1.46 -2.88 6.47
N MET A 24 1.70 -1.63 6.10
CA MET A 24 0.82 -0.51 6.45
C MET A 24 0.10 0.00 5.20
N PHE A 25 -1.23 0.06 5.24
CA PHE A 25 -2.01 0.71 4.19
C PHE A 25 -1.90 2.22 4.32
N SER A 26 -1.32 2.84 3.30
CA SER A 26 -1.40 4.27 3.03
C SER A 26 -2.48 4.48 1.98
N ALA A 27 -3.59 5.11 2.37
CA ALA A 27 -4.74 5.36 1.51
C ALA A 27 -5.42 6.66 1.91
N ARG A 28 -6.22 7.21 1.00
CA ARG A 28 -7.20 8.23 1.36
C ARG A 28 -8.43 7.53 1.95
N PHE A 29 -8.79 7.91 3.17
CA PHE A 29 -9.99 7.45 3.85
C PHE A 29 -11.07 8.55 3.77
N ASP A 30 -11.73 8.65 2.61
CA ASP A 30 -12.71 9.68 2.26
C ASP A 30 -14.17 9.18 2.23
N GLY A 31 -14.41 7.94 2.65
CA GLY A 31 -15.70 7.26 2.59
C GLY A 31 -16.08 6.75 1.19
N GLY A 32 -15.15 6.80 0.23
CA GLY A 32 -15.39 6.37 -1.15
C GLY A 32 -15.33 4.86 -1.37
N ASN A 33 -15.67 4.43 -2.60
CA ASN A 33 -15.64 3.01 -3.00
C ASN A 33 -14.26 2.37 -2.86
N ILE A 34 -13.19 3.14 -3.11
CA ILE A 34 -11.82 2.66 -2.96
C ILE A 34 -11.50 2.37 -1.50
N GLU A 35 -11.88 3.24 -0.56
CA GLU A 35 -11.72 2.97 0.86
C GLU A 35 -12.45 1.68 1.26
N PHE A 36 -13.74 1.54 0.92
CA PHE A 36 -14.50 0.34 1.28
C PHE A 36 -13.89 -0.94 0.70
N LYS A 37 -13.42 -0.88 -0.55
CA LYS A 37 -12.72 -1.99 -1.21
C LYS A 37 -11.47 -2.37 -0.41
N PHE A 38 -10.66 -1.40 0.00
CA PHE A 38 -9.41 -1.67 0.72
C PHE A 38 -9.62 -2.07 2.18
N ARG A 39 -10.70 -1.64 2.84
CA ARG A 39 -11.10 -2.18 4.14
C ARG A 39 -11.46 -3.66 4.06
N ARG A 40 -12.11 -4.10 2.98
CA ARG A 40 -12.37 -5.53 2.72
C ARG A 40 -11.08 -6.31 2.44
N VAL A 41 -10.18 -5.77 1.62
CA VAL A 41 -8.84 -6.34 1.38
C VAL A 41 -8.08 -6.50 2.71
N TYR A 42 -8.08 -5.46 3.55
CA TYR A 42 -7.48 -5.49 4.88
C TYR A 42 -8.10 -6.59 5.75
N LYS A 43 -9.43 -6.71 5.77
CA LYS A 43 -10.13 -7.77 6.50
C LYS A 43 -9.71 -9.16 6.02
N ILE A 44 -9.64 -9.42 4.72
CA ILE A 44 -9.18 -10.70 4.17
C ILE A 44 -7.77 -11.01 4.70
N LEU A 45 -6.83 -10.07 4.60
CA LEU A 45 -5.47 -10.25 5.09
C LEU A 45 -5.42 -10.54 6.60
N LYS A 46 -6.21 -9.81 7.40
CA LYS A 46 -6.32 -10.03 8.86
C LYS A 46 -6.89 -11.40 9.21
N ASP A 47 -7.94 -11.84 8.52
CA ASP A 47 -8.57 -13.15 8.72
C ASP A 47 -7.60 -14.30 8.37
N HIS A 48 -6.56 -14.01 7.57
CA HIS A 48 -5.46 -14.92 7.21
C HIS A 48 -4.14 -14.65 7.96
N ASN A 49 -4.20 -14.03 9.15
CA ASN A 49 -3.07 -13.77 10.05
C ASN A 49 -1.96 -12.86 9.51
N PHE A 50 -2.19 -12.07 8.47
CA PHE A 50 -1.18 -11.11 8.03
C PHE A 50 -1.05 -9.95 9.04
N PRO A 51 0.18 -9.50 9.34
CA PRO A 51 0.45 -8.36 10.23
C PRO A 51 0.24 -7.03 9.50
N VAL A 52 -0.97 -6.82 8.96
CA VAL A 52 -1.34 -5.56 8.30
C VAL A 52 -1.88 -4.54 9.28
N LEU A 53 -1.59 -3.27 8.99
CA LEU A 53 -1.93 -2.08 9.75
C LEU A 53 -2.72 -1.14 8.84
N MET A 54 -3.83 -0.62 9.35
CA MET A 54 -4.66 0.38 8.67
C MET A 54 -5.14 1.33 9.74
N VAL A 55 -4.92 2.63 9.53
CA VAL A 55 -5.40 3.65 10.48
C VAL A 55 -6.90 3.76 10.31
N ASP A 56 -7.65 3.27 11.30
CA ASP A 56 -9.10 3.43 11.36
C ASP A 56 -9.41 4.60 12.29
N ALA A 57 -9.90 5.71 11.75
CA ALA A 57 -10.31 6.85 12.55
C ALA A 57 -11.72 6.59 13.13
N GLY A 58 -11.79 5.89 14.25
CA GLY A 58 -12.96 5.97 15.12
C GLY A 58 -13.05 7.38 15.73
N VAL A 59 -14.28 7.83 16.03
CA VAL A 59 -14.48 9.10 16.76
C VAL A 59 -13.84 8.96 18.15
N GLY A 60 -12.74 9.69 18.38
CA GLY A 60 -12.04 9.75 19.68
C GLY A 60 -10.61 9.19 19.70
N ASP A 61 -10.16 8.53 18.62
CA ASP A 61 -8.77 8.04 18.52
C ASP A 61 -7.82 9.12 17.96
N ASP A 62 -6.61 9.16 18.51
CA ASP A 62 -5.54 10.05 18.03
C ASP A 62 -4.90 9.45 16.77
N PHE A 63 -5.49 9.78 15.62
CA PHE A 63 -5.06 9.40 14.26
C PHE A 63 -3.55 9.54 14.06
N GLY A 64 -2.95 10.59 14.65
CA GLY A 64 -1.54 10.86 14.55
C GLY A 64 -0.66 9.85 15.27
N LYS A 65 -0.99 9.53 16.52
CA LYS A 65 -0.23 8.53 17.29
C LYS A 65 -0.28 7.14 16.67
N ALA A 66 -1.44 6.76 16.11
CA ALA A 66 -1.57 5.48 15.41
C ALA A 66 -0.67 5.42 14.17
N THR A 67 -0.70 6.47 13.34
CA THR A 67 0.14 6.58 12.13
C THR A 67 1.62 6.51 12.49
N MET A 68 2.09 7.30 13.47
CA MET A 68 3.49 7.25 13.93
C MET A 68 3.90 5.86 14.39
N LYS A 69 3.06 5.18 15.18
CA LYS A 69 3.34 3.83 15.68
C LYS A 69 3.45 2.83 14.53
N PHE A 70 2.60 2.95 13.50
CA PHE A 70 2.62 2.06 12.35
C PHE A 70 3.84 2.30 11.45
N LEU A 71 4.19 3.56 11.18
CA LEU A 71 5.40 3.92 10.43
C LEU A 71 6.67 3.41 11.11
N ASN A 72 6.81 3.64 12.43
CA ASN A 72 7.93 3.10 13.21
C ASN A 72 7.97 1.57 13.20
N LYS A 73 6.82 0.90 13.21
CA LYS A 73 6.75 -0.56 13.16
C LYS A 73 7.22 -1.11 11.81
N ILE A 74 6.74 -0.55 10.69
CA ILE A 74 7.17 -1.02 9.36
C ILE A 74 8.64 -0.65 9.07
N GLU A 75 9.17 0.42 9.65
CA GLU A 75 10.61 0.73 9.54
C GLU A 75 11.44 -0.30 10.31
N SER A 76 11.20 -0.43 11.62
CA SER A 76 12.01 -1.28 12.51
C SER A 76 11.96 -2.78 12.16
N GLU A 77 10.82 -3.25 11.66
CA GLU A 77 10.61 -4.66 11.28
C GLU A 77 10.81 -4.91 9.78
N LYS A 78 11.37 -3.95 9.03
CA LYS A 78 11.62 -4.05 7.58
C LYS A 78 10.35 -4.45 6.82
N GLY A 79 9.23 -3.84 7.21
CA GLY A 79 7.92 -3.98 6.61
C GLY A 79 7.79 -3.29 5.26
N VAL A 80 6.53 -3.06 4.88
CA VAL A 80 6.16 -2.50 3.57
C VAL A 80 5.10 -1.41 3.76
N LEU A 81 5.31 -0.25 3.15
CA LEU A 81 4.25 0.74 2.94
C LEU A 81 3.43 0.33 1.70
N ILE A 82 2.16 0.01 1.89
CA ILE A 82 1.22 -0.39 0.85
C ILE A 82 0.49 0.87 0.37
N CYS A 83 0.88 1.40 -0.79
CA CYS A 83 0.40 2.66 -1.32
C CYS A 83 -0.84 2.42 -2.19
N VAL A 84 -2.03 2.83 -1.75
CA VAL A 84 -3.27 2.75 -2.52
C VAL A 84 -3.36 3.98 -3.44
N CYS A 85 -2.76 3.85 -4.62
CA CYS A 85 -2.54 4.95 -5.54
C CYS A 85 -3.80 5.30 -6.35
N THR A 86 -4.63 6.20 -5.81
CA THR A 86 -5.60 6.99 -6.58
C THR A 86 -4.89 8.04 -7.44
N ASP A 87 -5.61 8.72 -8.32
CA ASP A 87 -5.04 9.73 -9.23
C ASP A 87 -4.30 10.86 -8.50
N HIS A 88 -4.70 11.16 -7.27
CA HIS A 88 -4.17 12.22 -6.42
C HIS A 88 -3.59 11.68 -5.10
N TYR A 89 -3.15 10.43 -5.09
CA TYR A 89 -2.41 9.86 -3.95
C TYR A 89 -1.15 10.69 -3.63
N ALA A 90 -0.78 10.72 -2.35
CA ALA A 90 0.28 11.57 -1.80
C ALA A 90 0.00 13.08 -1.94
N GLU A 91 -1.27 13.50 -2.06
CA GLU A 91 -1.64 14.91 -1.88
C GLU A 91 -1.21 15.39 -0.49
N LYS A 92 -0.46 16.49 -0.47
CA LYS A 92 -0.07 17.20 0.73
C LYS A 92 -1.27 18.01 1.23
N THR A 93 -1.60 17.84 2.51
CA THR A 93 -2.74 18.50 3.16
C THR A 93 -2.27 19.17 4.45
N SER A 94 -3.17 19.81 5.20
CA SER A 94 -2.84 20.32 6.54
C SER A 94 -2.57 19.23 7.58
N SER A 95 -2.89 17.96 7.30
CA SER A 95 -2.65 16.87 8.23
C SER A 95 -1.18 16.42 8.18
N PRO A 96 -0.45 16.40 9.31
CA PRO A 96 0.93 15.89 9.38
C PRO A 96 1.02 14.36 9.24
N PHE A 97 -0.12 13.70 9.01
CA PHE A 97 -0.24 12.25 8.87
C PHE A 97 -0.97 11.89 7.57
N CYS A 98 -0.91 12.76 6.56
CA CYS A 98 -1.45 12.46 5.23
C CYS A 98 -0.50 11.56 4.42
N SER A 99 -1.01 10.96 3.35
CA SER A 99 -0.23 10.05 2.49
C SER A 99 1.05 10.66 1.89
N PHE A 100 1.14 12.00 1.77
CA PHE A 100 2.38 12.68 1.43
C PHE A 100 3.49 12.43 2.47
N GLU A 101 3.19 12.68 3.75
CA GLU A 101 4.14 12.52 4.84
C GLU A 101 4.52 11.04 5.05
N GLU A 102 3.58 10.12 4.86
CA GLU A 102 3.85 8.67 4.89
C GLU A 102 4.81 8.26 3.77
N LEU A 103 4.61 8.78 2.54
CA LEU A 103 5.48 8.48 1.39
C LEU A 103 6.87 9.12 1.55
N LYS A 104 6.93 10.34 2.07
CA LYS A 104 8.17 11.04 2.42
C LYS A 104 8.95 10.28 3.49
N PHE A 105 8.28 9.82 4.54
CA PHE A 105 8.88 8.94 5.54
C PHE A 105 9.48 7.68 4.90
N ALA A 106 8.74 7.02 4.00
CA ALA A 106 9.26 5.83 3.31
C ALA A 106 10.51 6.13 2.47
N TYR A 107 10.58 7.30 1.83
CA TYR A 107 11.78 7.75 1.13
C TYR A 107 12.98 7.94 2.07
N GLU A 108 12.80 8.73 3.14
CA GLU A 108 13.86 9.13 4.08
C GLU A 108 14.43 7.92 4.84
N TYR A 109 13.55 7.02 5.29
CA TYR A 109 13.91 5.85 6.08
C TYR A 109 14.10 4.58 5.23
N ARG A 110 14.04 4.71 3.90
CA ARG A 110 14.21 3.60 2.94
C ARG A 110 13.28 2.41 3.22
N VAL A 111 12.04 2.69 3.62
CA VAL A 111 11.00 1.68 3.80
C VAL A 111 10.61 1.12 2.42
N ASP A 112 10.44 -0.21 2.33
CA ASP A 112 10.01 -0.85 1.09
C ASP A 112 8.55 -0.44 0.77
N VAL A 113 8.25 -0.23 -0.50
CA VAL A 113 6.93 0.22 -0.94
C VAL A 113 6.28 -0.79 -1.88
N LEU A 114 4.95 -0.86 -1.82
CA LEU A 114 4.12 -1.59 -2.77
C LEU A 114 3.08 -0.61 -3.37
N PRO A 115 3.34 -0.05 -4.55
CA PRO A 115 2.37 0.78 -5.24
C PRO A 115 1.25 -0.07 -5.85
N LEU A 116 0.00 0.24 -5.47
CA LEU A 116 -1.21 -0.37 -6.00
C LEU A 116 -1.97 0.68 -6.81
N LYS A 117 -1.90 0.61 -8.14
CA LYS A 117 -2.62 1.53 -9.03
C LYS A 117 -4.10 1.20 -8.99
N VAL A 118 -4.90 2.14 -8.51
CA VAL A 118 -6.36 2.02 -8.44
C VAL A 118 -7.09 3.15 -9.16
N GLY A 119 -6.41 4.28 -9.41
CA GLY A 119 -6.84 5.35 -10.32
C GLY A 119 -6.36 5.10 -11.76
N ASP A 120 -6.84 5.91 -12.69
CA ASP A 120 -6.45 5.81 -14.10
C ASP A 120 -5.06 6.38 -14.39
N ILE A 121 -4.63 7.36 -13.59
CA ILE A 121 -3.36 8.07 -13.73
C ILE A 121 -2.28 7.36 -12.91
N TYR A 122 -1.15 7.04 -13.55
CA TYR A 122 0.04 6.53 -12.87
C TYR A 122 1.35 7.02 -13.53
N PRO A 123 2.37 7.46 -12.76
CA PRO A 123 2.33 7.73 -11.32
C PRO A 123 1.23 8.73 -10.94
N PRO A 124 0.73 8.73 -9.70
CA PRO A 124 -0.26 9.71 -9.25
C PRO A 124 0.19 11.14 -9.50
N LYS A 125 -0.77 12.03 -9.74
CA LYS A 125 -0.60 13.47 -9.96
C LYS A 125 -1.44 14.23 -8.94
N PRO A 126 -1.01 14.28 -7.66
CA PRO A 126 -1.69 15.12 -6.68
C PRO A 126 -1.67 16.60 -7.11
N PRO A 127 -2.66 17.40 -6.69
CA PRO A 127 -2.65 18.83 -6.95
C PRO A 127 -1.46 19.48 -6.25
N GLY A 128 -0.84 20.47 -6.90
CA GLY A 128 0.33 21.20 -6.40
C GLY A 128 0.62 22.43 -7.27
N GLY A 129 1.62 23.22 -6.89
CA GLY A 129 2.01 24.46 -7.56
C GLY A 129 1.46 25.71 -6.87
N ALA A 130 1.78 26.89 -7.41
CA ALA A 130 1.60 28.19 -6.75
C ALA A 130 0.17 28.48 -6.21
N ASP A 131 -0.86 27.87 -6.80
CA ASP A 131 -2.26 28.04 -6.37
C ASP A 131 -2.70 27.03 -5.28
N ASN A 132 -1.84 26.08 -4.89
CA ASN A 132 -2.12 25.10 -3.84
C ASN A 132 -1.53 25.55 -2.50
N LYS A 133 -2.40 25.99 -1.59
CA LYS A 133 -2.06 26.42 -0.21
C LYS A 133 -1.33 25.38 0.66
N HIS A 134 -1.29 24.13 0.25
CA HIS A 134 -0.63 23.04 0.97
C HIS A 134 0.64 22.55 0.27
N ASP A 135 0.83 22.86 -1.02
CA ASP A 135 1.94 22.35 -1.83
C ASP A 135 2.37 23.32 -2.94
N GLU A 136 2.71 24.55 -2.55
CA GLU A 136 3.09 25.64 -3.47
C GLU A 136 4.30 25.27 -4.34
N GLU A 137 5.24 24.50 -3.77
CA GLU A 137 6.47 24.05 -4.42
C GLU A 137 6.31 22.73 -5.18
N ASN A 138 5.12 22.12 -5.17
CA ASN A 138 4.83 20.84 -5.83
C ASN A 138 5.70 19.67 -5.32
N GLU A 139 6.03 19.68 -4.02
CA GLU A 139 6.86 18.68 -3.35
C GLU A 139 6.27 17.27 -3.45
N ALA A 140 4.94 17.14 -3.48
CA ALA A 140 4.29 15.84 -3.57
C ALA A 140 4.68 15.09 -4.85
N ALA A 141 4.76 15.80 -5.97
CA ALA A 141 5.20 15.22 -7.24
C ALA A 141 6.67 14.78 -7.19
N ASP A 142 7.52 15.54 -6.50
CA ASP A 142 8.95 15.21 -6.34
C ASP A 142 9.14 13.96 -5.47
N VAL A 143 8.44 13.86 -4.34
CA VAL A 143 8.49 12.66 -3.48
C VAL A 143 8.00 11.43 -4.24
N ILE A 144 6.90 11.54 -5.00
CA ILE A 144 6.41 10.45 -5.86
C ILE A 144 7.51 9.99 -6.83
N LYS A 145 8.19 10.91 -7.50
CA LYS A 145 9.26 10.59 -8.46
C LYS A 145 10.46 9.90 -7.79
N MET A 146 10.77 10.26 -6.55
CA MET A 146 11.88 9.68 -5.79
C MET A 146 11.55 8.27 -5.25
N VAL A 147 10.28 8.00 -4.92
CA VAL A 147 9.85 6.70 -4.39
C VAL A 147 9.42 5.75 -5.50
N PHE A 148 8.55 6.17 -6.42
CA PHE A 148 8.04 5.37 -7.53
C PHE A 148 8.96 5.44 -8.75
N ARG A 149 10.23 5.11 -8.53
CA ARG A 149 11.26 5.05 -9.56
C ARG A 149 10.93 4.01 -10.63
N PRO A 150 11.51 4.09 -11.85
CA PRO A 150 11.25 3.12 -12.93
C PRO A 150 11.47 1.65 -12.57
N ASN A 151 12.32 1.37 -11.58
CA ASN A 151 12.61 0.02 -11.08
C ASN A 151 11.65 -0.45 -9.95
N VAL A 152 10.73 0.39 -9.50
CA VAL A 152 9.70 0.05 -8.52
C VAL A 152 8.43 -0.30 -9.28
N ALA A 153 8.16 -1.61 -9.40
CA ALA A 153 6.98 -2.11 -10.10
C ALA A 153 5.70 -1.83 -9.31
N PHE A 154 4.71 -1.20 -9.96
CA PHE A 154 3.35 -1.11 -9.44
C PHE A 154 2.54 -2.36 -9.80
N LYS A 155 1.43 -2.56 -9.08
CA LYS A 155 0.39 -3.53 -9.44
C LYS A 155 -0.84 -2.78 -9.93
N ASP A 156 -1.32 -3.10 -11.13
CA ASP A 156 -2.60 -2.58 -11.62
C ASP A 156 -3.74 -3.35 -10.95
N CYS A 157 -4.55 -2.65 -10.16
CA CYS A 157 -5.61 -3.21 -9.33
C CYS A 157 -7.01 -2.74 -9.74
N ARG A 158 -7.13 -1.99 -10.85
CA ARG A 158 -8.41 -1.44 -11.32
C ARG A 158 -9.43 -2.53 -11.60
N ASP A 159 -9.01 -3.59 -12.28
CA ASP A 159 -9.87 -4.71 -12.69
C ASP A 159 -9.83 -5.91 -11.73
N LEU A 160 -9.17 -5.77 -10.58
CA LEU A 160 -9.02 -6.85 -9.62
C LEU A 160 -10.07 -6.78 -8.51
N ASP A 161 -10.59 -7.93 -8.10
CA ASP A 161 -11.42 -8.05 -6.91
C ASP A 161 -10.59 -7.98 -5.61
N GLU A 162 -11.27 -7.89 -4.46
CA GLU A 162 -10.62 -7.75 -3.15
C GLU A 162 -9.73 -8.95 -2.80
N THR A 163 -10.07 -10.16 -3.24
CA THR A 163 -9.30 -11.38 -2.97
C THR A 163 -8.03 -11.41 -3.82
N GLN A 164 -8.11 -10.99 -5.08
CA GLN A 164 -6.97 -10.87 -5.97
C GLN A 164 -5.98 -9.81 -5.48
N ILE A 165 -6.47 -8.66 -5.03
CA ILE A 165 -5.63 -7.61 -4.43
C ILE A 165 -4.98 -8.12 -3.14
N ALA A 166 -5.75 -8.79 -2.26
CA ALA A 166 -5.22 -9.35 -1.03
C ALA A 166 -4.10 -10.38 -1.31
N ARG A 167 -4.21 -11.20 -2.36
CA ARG A 167 -3.13 -12.12 -2.77
C ARG A 167 -1.87 -11.39 -3.23
N LEU A 168 -1.99 -10.33 -4.02
CA LEU A 168 -0.84 -9.52 -4.44
C LEU A 168 -0.09 -8.92 -3.26
N ILE A 169 -0.83 -8.45 -2.25
CA ILE A 169 -0.25 -7.93 -1.02
C ILE A 169 0.39 -9.07 -0.21
N ALA A 170 -0.31 -10.19 -0.04
CA ALA A 170 0.21 -11.36 0.65
C ALA A 170 1.55 -11.83 0.08
N ASP A 171 1.66 -11.94 -1.25
CA ASP A 171 2.89 -12.33 -1.94
C ASP A 171 4.06 -11.38 -1.65
N LYS A 172 3.78 -10.07 -1.57
CA LYS A 172 4.79 -9.06 -1.21
C LYS A 172 5.22 -9.21 0.25
N LEU A 173 4.28 -9.40 1.17
CA LEU A 173 4.54 -9.47 2.61
C LEU A 173 5.21 -10.78 3.03
N LEU A 174 4.95 -11.89 2.33
CA LEU A 174 5.57 -13.19 2.62
C LEU A 174 7.06 -13.27 2.23
N LYS A 175 7.62 -12.23 1.58
CA LYS A 175 9.02 -12.11 1.15
C LYS A 175 9.69 -13.48 1.00
N LYS A 176 9.58 -14.14 -0.17
CA LYS A 176 10.38 -15.34 -0.45
C LYS A 176 11.82 -15.02 -0.06
N LYS A 177 12.35 -15.67 1.00
CA LYS A 177 13.77 -15.58 1.33
C LYS A 177 14.49 -15.87 0.03
N ARG A 178 15.08 -14.85 -0.60
CA ARG A 178 16.06 -15.07 -1.65
C ARG A 178 17.11 -15.91 -0.94
N GLY A 179 17.18 -17.20 -1.29
CA GLY A 179 18.19 -18.08 -0.75
C GLY A 179 19.52 -17.36 -0.89
N ALA A 180 20.28 -17.31 0.20
CA ALA A 180 21.69 -16.97 0.14
C ALA A 180 22.35 -18.05 -0.72
N GLY A 181 22.36 -17.80 -2.03
CA GLY A 181 22.84 -18.69 -3.07
C GLY A 181 24.03 -18.03 -3.75
N HIS A 182 25.20 -18.45 -3.28
CA HIS A 182 26.52 -18.46 -3.92
C HIS A 182 27.26 -17.16 -4.23
N GLY A 183 28.54 -17.18 -3.87
CA GLY A 183 29.59 -16.23 -4.19
C GLY A 183 30.65 -16.23 -3.10
#